data_AF-A0A421NZ06-F1
#
_entry.id   AF-A0A421NZ06-F1
#
_cell.length_a   1.000
_cell.length_b   1.000
_cell.length_c   1.000
_cell.angle_alpha   90.00
_cell.angle_beta   90.00
_cell.angle_gamma   90.00
#
_symmetry.space_group_name_H-M   'P 1'
#
loop_
_entity.id
_entity.type
_entity.pdbx_description
1 polymer ?
#
loop_
_entity_poly.entity_id
_entity_poly.type
_entity_poly.pdbx_seq_one_letter_code
_entity_poly.pdbx_strand_id
1 'polypeptide(L)'
;MYCYLKPRKNPFEKYYHENYKYTLEDLLKYEIAIEEAFVFWDANVITPTNPPKIHLIAQDIYVGQSKEEAINKYLISNQITNHTKVINPSCYNVTPHTGLVLPLPSKNFHEIDIDAIYFDAGIRIMPKNTPNKTYTINDLLKLSNGAKNIYLFAFNTKKYIKTITLPDNIDPYTAIRDWKRVNNLYAYEGEYNRHSKSINSPIKITTPNNYHEINISFTVNLLENTFETEDKIYYITCQDIQPKQTILKDYHKDYITWLNQCYIKNGAYYTGGQVRKMIGRSSKTLYDENGNTHFYKYTPGSWVDEWYIDGKSIGYSFSNEETQKQYHNFLDTSSPPKKPDILDN
;
A
#
# COMPACT_ATOMS: atom_id res chain seq x y z
N MET A 1 50.24 -19.02 -27.60
CA MET A 1 49.20 -19.47 -26.65
C MET A 1 49.90 -20.15 -25.49
N TYR A 2 49.78 -19.60 -24.29
CA TYR A 2 50.39 -20.18 -23.09
C TYR A 2 49.30 -20.90 -22.30
N CYS A 3 49.61 -22.08 -21.76
CA CYS A 3 48.66 -22.91 -21.03
C CYS A 3 49.24 -23.26 -19.67
N TYR A 4 48.49 -23.03 -18.59
CA TYR A 4 48.79 -23.58 -17.27
C TYR A 4 47.81 -24.72 -17.00
N LEU A 5 48.36 -25.89 -16.71
CA LEU A 5 47.58 -27.06 -16.34
C LEU A 5 47.80 -27.31 -14.85
N LYS A 6 46.71 -27.36 -14.10
CA LYS A 6 46.76 -27.82 -12.71
C LYS A 6 46.71 -29.34 -12.72
N PRO A 7 47.80 -30.04 -12.34
CA PRO A 7 47.77 -31.49 -12.26
C PRO A 7 46.83 -31.91 -11.14
N ARG A 8 45.98 -32.90 -11.40
CA ARG A 8 45.20 -33.54 -10.35
C ARG A 8 46.15 -34.29 -9.42
N LYS A 9 45.90 -34.28 -8.11
CA LYS A 9 46.64 -35.16 -7.18
C LYS A 9 46.41 -36.61 -7.63
N ASN A 10 47.48 -37.30 -8.04
CA ASN A 10 47.43 -38.59 -8.72
C ASN A 10 46.56 -39.60 -7.93
N PRO A 11 45.42 -40.08 -8.47
CA PRO A 11 44.59 -41.05 -7.77
C PRO A 11 45.18 -42.48 -7.77
N PHE A 12 46.32 -42.71 -8.43
CA PHE A 12 46.90 -44.06 -8.64
C PHE A 12 48.27 -44.29 -7.99
N GLU A 13 48.74 -43.43 -7.07
CA GLU A 13 49.97 -43.58 -6.24
C GLU A 13 51.32 -43.78 -6.96
N LYS A 14 51.36 -44.01 -8.28
CA LYS A 14 52.59 -44.14 -9.08
C LYS A 14 52.80 -42.93 -9.97
N TYR A 15 53.82 -42.14 -9.68
CA TYR A 15 54.33 -41.14 -10.61
C TYR A 15 55.07 -41.85 -11.75
N TYR A 16 54.61 -41.66 -12.98
CA TYR A 16 55.47 -41.94 -14.14
C TYR A 16 56.58 -40.89 -14.13
N HIS A 17 57.83 -41.33 -14.18
CA HIS A 17 59.03 -40.50 -14.03
C HIS A 17 58.99 -39.22 -14.89
N GLU A 18 59.59 -38.13 -14.37
CA GLU A 18 59.79 -36.80 -14.98
C GLU A 18 60.64 -36.84 -16.25
N ASN A 19 60.20 -37.61 -17.23
CA ASN A 19 60.81 -37.66 -18.52
C ASN A 19 59.86 -36.82 -19.37
N TYR A 20 60.33 -35.73 -19.96
CA TYR A 20 59.60 -34.80 -20.85
C TYR A 20 59.10 -35.48 -22.17
N LYS A 21 58.64 -36.72 -22.08
CA LYS A 21 58.32 -37.64 -23.18
C LYS A 21 56.83 -37.65 -23.52
N TYR A 22 56.00 -36.92 -22.76
CA TYR A 22 54.55 -36.88 -22.95
C TYR A 22 54.12 -35.52 -23.47
N THR A 23 53.32 -35.53 -24.52
CA THR A 23 52.74 -34.35 -25.16
C THR A 23 51.42 -33.95 -24.48
N LEU A 24 50.90 -32.76 -24.81
CA LEU A 24 49.58 -32.34 -24.36
C LEU A 24 48.47 -33.30 -24.85
N GLU A 25 48.62 -33.87 -26.05
CA GLU A 25 47.71 -34.89 -26.58
C GLU A 25 47.76 -36.19 -25.77
N ASP A 26 48.94 -36.59 -25.28
CA ASP A 26 49.07 -37.74 -24.39
C ASP A 26 48.36 -37.50 -23.04
N LEU A 27 48.41 -36.28 -22.51
CA LEU A 27 47.72 -35.90 -21.27
C LEU A 27 46.20 -35.84 -21.43
N LEU A 28 45.71 -35.30 -22.56
CA LEU A 28 44.27 -35.22 -22.87
C LEU A 28 43.64 -36.58 -23.13
N LYS A 29 44.42 -37.57 -23.57
CA LYS A 29 43.98 -38.96 -23.77
C LYS A 29 43.58 -39.64 -22.46
N TYR A 30 44.08 -39.15 -21.32
CA TYR A 30 43.68 -39.57 -19.99
C TYR A 30 42.80 -38.49 -19.37
N GLU A 31 41.50 -38.51 -19.68
CA GLU A 31 40.46 -37.52 -19.29
C GLU A 31 40.39 -37.17 -17.78
N ILE A 32 41.15 -37.86 -16.93
CA ILE A 32 41.19 -37.74 -15.47
C ILE A 32 42.48 -37.09 -14.91
N ALA A 33 43.47 -36.78 -15.76
CA ALA A 33 44.80 -36.31 -15.34
C ALA A 33 44.86 -34.81 -15.03
N ILE A 34 43.99 -34.01 -15.65
CA ILE A 34 43.98 -32.56 -15.54
C ILE A 34 42.76 -32.17 -14.72
N GLU A 35 42.99 -31.49 -13.59
CA GLU A 35 41.91 -30.96 -12.76
C GLU A 35 41.31 -29.69 -13.38
N GLU A 36 42.19 -28.79 -13.85
CA GLU A 36 41.84 -27.52 -14.47
C GLU A 36 42.87 -27.14 -15.54
N ALA A 37 42.41 -26.54 -16.64
CA ALA A 37 43.26 -25.99 -17.69
C ALA A 37 42.96 -24.50 -17.88
N PHE A 38 44.01 -23.68 -17.84
CA PHE A 38 43.93 -22.23 -18.03
C PHE A 38 44.68 -21.85 -19.31
N VAL A 39 43.99 -21.18 -20.22
CA VAL A 39 44.57 -20.69 -21.48
C VAL A 39 44.81 -19.19 -21.35
N PHE A 40 46.08 -18.79 -21.40
CA PHE A 40 46.49 -17.40 -21.44
C PHE A 40 46.65 -16.94 -22.88
N TRP A 41 46.28 -15.68 -23.11
CA TRP A 41 46.59 -14.98 -24.34
C TRP A 41 48.11 -14.83 -24.50
N ASP A 42 48.53 -14.70 -25.76
CA ASP A 42 49.94 -14.57 -26.15
C ASP A 42 50.60 -13.38 -25.44
N ALA A 43 51.71 -13.64 -24.73
CA ALA A 43 52.50 -12.63 -24.01
C ALA A 43 53.03 -11.51 -24.91
N ASN A 44 53.00 -11.70 -26.24
CA ASN A 44 53.40 -10.72 -27.23
C ASN A 44 52.25 -9.83 -27.74
N VAL A 45 51.00 -10.07 -27.31
CA VAL A 45 49.87 -9.20 -27.65
C VAL A 45 49.96 -7.93 -26.79
N ILE A 46 50.33 -6.84 -27.46
CA ILE A 46 50.41 -5.50 -26.88
C ILE A 46 49.06 -5.17 -26.23
N THR A 47 49.05 -4.97 -24.91
CA THR A 47 47.92 -4.38 -24.21
C THR A 47 47.56 -3.07 -24.93
N PRO A 48 46.30 -2.85 -25.32
CA PRO A 48 45.92 -1.65 -26.06
C PRO A 48 46.45 -0.40 -25.36
N THR A 49 47.10 0.49 -26.12
CA THR A 49 47.72 1.74 -25.63
C THR A 49 46.70 2.72 -25.05
N ASN A 50 45.41 2.51 -25.33
CA ASN A 50 44.32 3.31 -24.78
C ASN A 50 43.61 2.54 -23.66
N PRO A 51 43.27 3.19 -22.54
CA PRO A 51 42.47 2.58 -21.49
C PRO A 51 41.09 2.17 -22.03
N PRO A 52 40.49 1.10 -21.49
CA PRO A 52 39.16 0.65 -21.88
C PRO A 52 38.12 1.75 -21.65
N LYS A 53 37.12 1.85 -22.53
CA LYS A 53 35.97 2.73 -22.31
C LYS A 53 35.03 2.09 -21.29
N ILE A 54 34.80 2.78 -20.18
CA ILE A 54 33.93 2.32 -19.08
C ILE A 54 32.52 2.88 -19.29
N HIS A 55 31.52 2.02 -19.22
CA HIS A 55 30.11 2.37 -19.31
C HIS A 55 29.43 2.00 -18.00
N LEU A 56 28.85 2.97 -17.31
CA LEU A 56 28.06 2.73 -16.10
C LEU A 56 26.57 2.65 -16.46
N ILE A 57 25.95 1.53 -16.14
CA ILE A 57 24.57 1.22 -16.49
C ILE A 57 23.77 1.02 -15.21
N ALA A 58 22.86 1.96 -14.92
CA ALA A 58 21.89 1.80 -13.85
C ALA A 58 20.61 1.15 -14.42
N GLN A 59 20.12 0.09 -13.78
CA GLN A 59 18.87 -0.57 -14.17
C GLN A 59 17.99 -0.86 -12.97
N ASP A 60 16.69 -0.70 -13.16
CA ASP A 60 15.72 -1.20 -12.20
C ASP A 60 15.46 -2.69 -12.45
N ILE A 61 15.49 -3.49 -11.38
CA ILE A 61 15.03 -4.89 -11.40
C ILE A 61 14.05 -5.09 -10.26
N TYR A 62 13.13 -6.05 -10.40
CA TYR A 62 12.26 -6.42 -9.30
C TYR A 62 12.89 -7.50 -8.40
N VAL A 63 12.51 -7.52 -7.12
CA VAL A 63 12.91 -8.58 -6.18
C VAL A 63 12.60 -9.96 -6.79
N GLY A 64 13.61 -10.84 -6.79
CA GLY A 64 13.51 -12.19 -7.35
C GLY A 64 13.87 -12.31 -8.84
N GLN A 65 14.02 -11.21 -9.58
CA GLN A 65 14.50 -11.26 -10.96
C GLN A 65 16.00 -11.59 -11.03
N SER A 66 16.38 -12.37 -12.05
CA SER A 66 17.77 -12.72 -12.30
C SER A 66 18.54 -11.50 -12.83
N LYS A 67 19.59 -11.10 -12.10
CA LYS A 67 20.54 -10.08 -12.56
C LYS A 67 21.22 -10.50 -13.87
N GLU A 68 21.51 -11.79 -14.05
CA GLU A 68 22.13 -12.30 -15.27
C GLU A 68 21.22 -12.13 -16.50
N GLU A 69 19.93 -12.43 -16.36
CA GLU A 69 18.96 -12.23 -17.45
C GLU A 69 18.80 -10.75 -17.80
N ALA A 70 18.75 -9.88 -16.79
CA ALA A 70 18.67 -8.42 -17.00
C ALA A 70 19.90 -7.89 -17.76
N ILE A 71 21.11 -8.33 -17.38
CA ILE A 71 22.35 -7.98 -18.08
C ILE A 71 22.31 -8.48 -19.51
N ASN A 72 22.00 -9.76 -19.73
CA ASN A 72 21.96 -10.35 -21.06
C ASN A 72 20.95 -9.65 -21.99
N LYS A 73 19.77 -9.35 -21.47
CA LYS A 73 18.75 -8.58 -22.21
C LYS A 73 19.29 -7.22 -22.63
N TYR A 74 19.95 -6.49 -21.73
CA TYR A 74 20.56 -5.20 -22.04
C TYR A 74 21.66 -5.32 -23.10
N LEU A 75 22.56 -6.30 -22.96
CA LEU A 75 23.67 -6.51 -23.88
C LEU A 75 23.17 -6.83 -25.31
N ILE A 76 22.15 -7.68 -25.44
CA ILE A 76 21.55 -8.05 -26.72
C ILE A 76 20.77 -6.87 -27.32
N SER A 77 19.93 -6.18 -26.52
CA SER A 77 19.11 -5.07 -27.02
C SER A 77 19.93 -3.89 -27.53
N ASN A 78 21.11 -3.68 -26.95
CA ASN A 78 22.06 -2.63 -27.36
C ASN A 78 23.08 -3.12 -28.40
N GLN A 79 22.89 -4.31 -28.97
CA GLN A 79 23.79 -4.89 -29.98
C GLN A 79 25.26 -4.99 -29.52
N ILE A 80 25.49 -5.10 -28.20
CA ILE A 80 26.83 -5.27 -27.62
C ILE A 80 27.28 -6.72 -27.83
N THR A 81 26.34 -7.67 -27.82
CA THR A 81 26.59 -9.08 -28.11
C THR A 81 25.41 -9.68 -28.87
N ASN A 82 25.65 -10.75 -29.64
CA ASN A 82 24.62 -11.45 -30.40
C ASN A 82 24.08 -12.73 -29.70
N HIS A 83 24.62 -13.09 -28.54
CA HIS A 83 24.25 -14.31 -27.83
C HIS A 83 24.32 -14.10 -26.32
N THR A 84 23.50 -14.84 -25.58
CA THR A 84 23.54 -14.85 -24.12
C THR A 84 24.92 -15.24 -23.62
N LYS A 85 25.44 -14.43 -22.70
CA LYS A 85 26.69 -14.63 -21.99
C LYS A 85 26.40 -15.29 -20.65
N VAL A 86 27.16 -16.33 -20.35
CA VAL A 86 27.06 -17.05 -19.09
C VAL A 86 27.88 -16.31 -18.04
N ILE A 87 27.46 -16.40 -16.77
CA ILE A 87 28.35 -16.08 -15.65
C ILE A 87 29.64 -16.87 -15.81
N ASN A 88 30.75 -16.16 -15.97
CA ASN A 88 32.06 -16.76 -16.09
C ASN A 88 32.89 -16.29 -14.88
N PRO A 89 33.02 -17.11 -13.82
CA PRO A 89 33.80 -16.74 -12.64
C PRO A 89 35.29 -16.49 -12.98
N SER A 90 35.74 -17.01 -14.12
CA SER A 90 37.10 -16.93 -14.65
C SER A 90 37.26 -15.95 -15.82
N CYS A 91 36.32 -15.02 -16.04
CA CYS A 91 36.39 -14.04 -17.14
C CYS A 91 37.55 -13.02 -17.03
N TYR A 92 38.47 -13.24 -16.10
CA TYR A 92 39.73 -12.52 -15.95
C TYR A 92 40.88 -13.52 -16.05
N ASN A 93 41.70 -13.37 -17.08
CA ASN A 93 42.98 -14.05 -17.17
C ASN A 93 44.03 -13.28 -16.36
N VAL A 94 44.84 -14.04 -15.67
CA VAL A 94 45.91 -13.59 -14.78
C VAL A 94 47.12 -13.17 -15.60
N THR A 95 47.92 -12.24 -15.09
CA THR A 95 49.32 -12.10 -15.51
C THR A 95 50.21 -13.05 -14.68
N PRO A 96 51.36 -13.51 -15.18
CA PRO A 96 52.26 -14.43 -14.46
C PRO A 96 52.70 -13.95 -13.06
N HIS A 97 52.46 -12.68 -12.71
CA HIS A 97 52.92 -12.04 -11.48
C HIS A 97 51.83 -11.87 -10.40
N THR A 98 50.56 -12.19 -10.66
CA THR A 98 49.42 -11.78 -9.79
C THR A 98 48.59 -12.92 -9.17
N GLY A 99 48.90 -14.19 -9.46
CA GLY A 99 48.28 -15.37 -8.84
C GLY A 99 46.90 -15.77 -9.43
N LEU A 100 46.61 -17.08 -9.46
CA LEU A 100 45.61 -17.72 -10.34
C LEU A 100 44.14 -17.21 -10.22
N VAL A 101 43.74 -16.57 -9.13
CA VAL A 101 42.41 -15.95 -8.97
C VAL A 101 42.51 -14.70 -8.10
N LEU A 102 42.34 -13.51 -8.70
CA LEU A 102 42.26 -12.28 -7.92
C LEU A 102 40.90 -12.18 -7.20
N PRO A 103 40.90 -11.85 -5.90
CA PRO A 103 39.67 -11.69 -5.16
C PRO A 103 38.88 -10.48 -5.69
N LEU A 104 37.56 -10.63 -5.82
CA LEU A 104 36.64 -9.55 -6.25
C LEU A 104 36.83 -8.26 -5.44
N PRO A 105 36.92 -7.06 -6.04
CA PRO A 105 37.17 -5.81 -5.32
C PRO A 105 35.98 -5.37 -4.46
N SER A 106 36.18 -4.31 -3.66
CA SER A 106 35.06 -3.57 -3.05
C SER A 106 34.09 -3.12 -4.13
N LYS A 107 32.78 -3.18 -3.89
CA LYS A 107 31.75 -2.89 -4.90
C LYS A 107 31.68 -1.44 -5.38
N ASN A 108 32.45 -0.53 -4.79
CA ASN A 108 32.30 0.89 -5.03
C ASN A 108 33.14 1.38 -6.23
N PHE A 109 32.51 2.10 -7.15
CA PHE A 109 33.15 2.87 -8.22
C PHE A 109 32.57 4.29 -8.22
N HIS A 110 33.38 5.29 -7.85
CA HIS A 110 32.94 6.68 -7.70
C HIS A 110 31.66 6.84 -6.87
N GLU A 111 31.63 6.24 -5.67
CA GLU A 111 30.51 6.27 -4.72
C GLU A 111 29.29 5.46 -5.13
N ILE A 112 29.32 4.77 -6.28
CA ILE A 112 28.23 3.93 -6.77
C ILE A 112 28.56 2.46 -6.51
N ASP A 113 27.61 1.75 -5.89
CA ASP A 113 27.72 0.31 -5.67
C ASP A 113 27.41 -0.46 -6.95
N ILE A 114 28.40 -1.21 -7.41
CA ILE A 114 28.35 -2.03 -8.60
C ILE A 114 27.97 -3.45 -8.23
N ASP A 115 26.96 -3.97 -8.92
CA ASP A 115 26.41 -5.31 -8.72
C ASP A 115 27.00 -6.35 -9.66
N ALA A 116 27.36 -5.94 -10.86
CA ALA A 116 27.95 -6.83 -11.84
C ALA A 116 28.82 -6.08 -12.84
N ILE A 117 29.74 -6.80 -13.46
CA ILE A 117 30.63 -6.26 -14.48
C ILE A 117 30.60 -7.21 -15.68
N TYR A 118 30.47 -6.65 -16.88
CA TYR A 118 30.59 -7.38 -18.12
C TYR A 118 31.88 -7.00 -18.87
N PHE A 119 32.59 -8.04 -19.30
CA PHE A 119 33.73 -8.01 -20.22
C PHE A 119 33.37 -8.79 -21.47
N ASP A 120 34.07 -8.56 -22.58
CA ASP A 120 33.88 -9.30 -23.84
C ASP A 120 33.91 -10.85 -23.65
N ALA A 121 34.55 -11.34 -22.58
CA ALA A 121 34.69 -12.74 -22.19
C ALA A 121 33.62 -13.29 -21.20
N GLY A 122 32.71 -12.47 -20.67
CA GLY A 122 31.63 -12.93 -19.78
C GLY A 122 31.15 -11.95 -18.71
N ILE A 123 30.14 -12.39 -17.93
CA ILE A 123 29.53 -11.63 -16.84
C ILE A 123 30.12 -12.05 -15.49
N ARG A 124 30.39 -11.09 -14.60
CA ARG A 124 30.81 -11.33 -13.21
C ARG A 124 29.91 -10.59 -12.23
N ILE A 125 29.26 -11.34 -11.33
CA ILE A 125 28.38 -10.79 -10.30
C ILE A 125 29.18 -10.54 -9.00
N MET A 126 28.96 -9.38 -8.38
CA MET A 126 29.65 -8.97 -7.16
C MET A 126 28.95 -9.55 -5.91
N PRO A 127 29.64 -10.29 -5.02
CA PRO A 127 29.06 -10.94 -3.86
C PRO A 127 28.52 -9.92 -2.86
N LYS A 128 27.33 -10.13 -2.29
CA LYS A 128 26.65 -9.17 -1.38
C LYS A 128 27.54 -8.69 -0.22
N ASN A 129 28.32 -9.60 0.37
CA ASN A 129 29.27 -9.30 1.44
C ASN A 129 30.68 -9.58 0.93
N THR A 130 31.42 -8.54 0.59
CA THR A 130 32.85 -8.67 0.30
C THR A 130 33.60 -8.35 1.60
N PRO A 131 34.45 -9.24 2.13
CA PRO A 131 35.35 -8.88 3.23
C PRO A 131 36.14 -7.63 2.87
N ASN A 132 36.57 -6.83 3.85
CA ASN A 132 37.48 -5.70 3.66
C ASN A 132 38.68 -6.15 2.83
N LYS A 133 38.65 -5.83 1.53
CA LYS A 133 39.68 -6.22 0.57
C LYS A 133 40.52 -5.01 0.24
N THR A 134 41.77 -5.30 -0.08
CA THR A 134 42.83 -4.35 -0.43
C THR A 134 42.69 -3.75 -1.84
N TYR A 135 41.74 -4.21 -2.66
CA TYR A 135 41.63 -3.84 -4.08
C TYR A 135 40.31 -3.13 -4.41
N THR A 136 40.40 -2.08 -5.23
CA THR A 136 39.26 -1.26 -5.71
C THR A 136 38.80 -1.69 -7.11
N ILE A 137 37.61 -1.24 -7.54
CA ILE A 137 37.17 -1.45 -8.94
C ILE A 137 38.18 -0.83 -9.91
N ASN A 138 38.81 0.30 -9.57
CA ASN A 138 39.84 0.92 -10.40
C ASN A 138 41.04 -0.02 -10.65
N ASP A 139 41.38 -0.88 -9.70
CA ASP A 139 42.47 -1.84 -9.87
C ASP A 139 42.07 -3.00 -10.78
N LEU A 140 40.80 -3.42 -10.70
CA LEU A 140 40.22 -4.43 -11.58
C LEU A 140 40.13 -3.96 -13.05
N LEU A 141 39.80 -2.68 -13.27
CA LEU A 141 39.69 -2.09 -14.61
C LEU A 141 41.04 -2.01 -15.34
N LYS A 142 42.16 -1.95 -14.59
CA LYS A 142 43.53 -2.04 -15.14
C LYS A 142 43.86 -3.44 -15.69
N LEU A 143 43.07 -4.44 -15.34
CA LEU A 143 43.28 -5.85 -15.71
C LEU A 143 42.33 -6.30 -16.83
N SER A 144 41.89 -5.37 -17.68
CA SER A 144 40.90 -5.62 -18.74
C SER A 144 41.34 -6.61 -19.83
N ASN A 145 42.63 -7.01 -19.82
CA ASN A 145 43.23 -7.98 -20.73
C ASN A 145 42.85 -7.77 -22.22
N GLY A 146 42.84 -6.51 -22.66
CA GLY A 146 42.55 -6.14 -24.04
C GLY A 146 41.09 -5.83 -24.36
N ALA A 147 40.17 -5.89 -23.38
CA ALA A 147 38.78 -5.46 -23.58
C ALA A 147 38.72 -3.98 -23.99
N LYS A 148 37.96 -3.68 -25.05
CA LYS A 148 37.79 -2.30 -25.53
C LYS A 148 36.74 -1.53 -24.75
N ASN A 149 35.71 -2.24 -24.29
CA ASN A 149 34.61 -1.69 -23.49
C ASN A 149 34.42 -2.52 -22.22
N ILE A 150 34.12 -1.85 -21.12
CA ILE A 150 33.75 -2.48 -19.85
C ILE A 150 32.42 -1.91 -19.42
N TYR A 151 31.47 -2.77 -19.05
CA TYR A 151 30.15 -2.34 -18.63
C TYR A 151 29.96 -2.67 -17.15
N LEU A 152 29.76 -1.64 -16.33
CA LEU A 152 29.47 -1.73 -14.91
C LEU A 152 27.95 -1.63 -14.72
N PHE A 153 27.33 -2.63 -14.09
CA PHE A 153 25.89 -2.65 -13.82
C PHE A 153 25.63 -2.35 -12.34
N ALA A 154 24.78 -1.37 -12.08
CA ALA A 154 24.21 -1.07 -10.77
C ALA A 154 22.69 -1.32 -10.83
N PHE A 155 22.16 -2.11 -9.90
CA PHE A 155 20.76 -2.50 -9.88
C PHE A 155 20.00 -1.84 -8.74
N ASN A 156 18.99 -1.05 -9.09
CA ASN A 156 18.00 -0.61 -8.15
C ASN A 156 16.91 -1.68 -8.00
N THR A 157 16.90 -2.39 -6.88
CA THR A 157 15.96 -3.49 -6.66
C THR A 157 14.64 -2.97 -6.12
N LYS A 158 13.60 -3.01 -6.95
CA LYS A 158 12.23 -2.55 -6.63
C LYS A 158 11.37 -3.70 -6.12
N LYS A 159 10.46 -3.38 -5.20
CA LYS A 159 9.38 -4.29 -4.78
C LYS A 159 8.18 -4.15 -5.71
N TYR A 160 7.41 -5.22 -5.85
CA TYR A 160 6.16 -5.19 -6.60
C TYR A 160 5.06 -4.48 -5.82
N ILE A 161 4.33 -3.58 -6.47
CA ILE A 161 3.20 -2.89 -5.86
C ILE A 161 1.93 -3.72 -6.07
N LYS A 162 1.21 -4.01 -4.99
CA LYS A 162 -0.09 -4.70 -5.02
C LYS A 162 -1.16 -3.85 -4.35
N THR A 163 -2.11 -3.38 -5.15
CA THR A 163 -3.26 -2.60 -4.69
C THR A 163 -4.50 -3.48 -4.57
N ILE A 164 -5.21 -3.37 -3.45
CA ILE A 164 -6.38 -4.20 -3.14
C ILE A 164 -7.47 -3.31 -2.54
N THR A 165 -8.62 -3.27 -3.20
CA THR A 165 -9.81 -2.59 -2.67
C THR A 165 -10.76 -3.64 -2.12
N LEU A 166 -11.01 -3.62 -0.82
CA LEU A 166 -11.97 -4.51 -0.16
C LEU A 166 -13.40 -3.97 -0.33
N PRO A 167 -14.41 -4.86 -0.25
CA PRO A 167 -15.81 -4.42 -0.16
C PRO A 167 -16.03 -3.49 1.03
N ASP A 168 -17.03 -2.62 0.91
CA ASP A 168 -17.45 -1.75 2.00
C ASP A 168 -17.78 -2.57 3.26
N ASN A 169 -17.33 -2.09 4.41
CA ASN A 169 -17.58 -2.72 5.71
C ASN A 169 -17.84 -1.66 6.77
N ILE A 170 -18.76 -1.95 7.69
CA ILE A 170 -19.06 -1.04 8.80
C ILE A 170 -17.85 -0.84 9.73
N ASP A 171 -16.94 -1.82 9.77
CA ASP A 171 -15.64 -1.74 10.43
C ASP A 171 -14.52 -2.04 9.40
N PRO A 172 -14.02 -0.99 8.71
CA PRO A 172 -12.95 -1.14 7.73
C PRO A 172 -11.65 -1.71 8.31
N TYR A 173 -11.36 -1.43 9.59
CA TYR A 173 -10.13 -1.92 10.24
C TYR A 173 -10.18 -3.43 10.42
N THR A 174 -11.29 -3.95 10.96
CA THR A 174 -11.47 -5.39 11.12
C THR A 174 -11.49 -6.09 9.76
N ALA A 175 -12.12 -5.51 8.73
CA ALA A 175 -12.12 -6.06 7.38
C ALA A 175 -10.71 -6.23 6.79
N ILE A 176 -9.85 -5.19 6.90
CA ILE A 176 -8.44 -5.28 6.45
C ILE A 176 -7.68 -6.32 7.26
N ARG A 177 -7.86 -6.35 8.59
CA ARG A 177 -7.17 -7.31 9.47
C ARG A 177 -7.54 -8.76 9.16
N ASP A 178 -8.82 -9.03 8.94
CA ASP A 178 -9.29 -10.37 8.62
C ASP A 178 -8.87 -10.80 7.22
N TRP A 179 -8.86 -9.90 6.24
CA TRP A 179 -8.27 -10.15 4.93
C TRP A 179 -6.79 -10.55 5.04
N LYS A 180 -6.00 -9.83 5.85
CA LYS A 180 -4.59 -10.18 6.10
C LYS A 180 -4.45 -11.56 6.71
N ARG A 181 -5.29 -11.93 7.67
CA ARG A 181 -5.28 -13.25 8.31
C ARG A 181 -5.54 -14.37 7.29
N VAL A 182 -6.56 -14.22 6.46
CA VAL A 182 -6.91 -15.20 5.41
C VAL A 182 -5.79 -15.35 4.37
N ASN A 183 -5.00 -14.31 4.13
CA ASN A 183 -3.89 -14.31 3.17
C ASN A 183 -2.51 -14.61 3.80
N ASN A 184 -2.46 -15.03 5.08
CA ASN A 184 -1.21 -15.27 5.81
C ASN A 184 -0.26 -14.05 5.88
N LEU A 185 -0.82 -12.84 5.90
CA LEU A 185 -0.11 -11.55 5.98
C LEU A 185 -0.33 -10.84 7.32
N TYR A 186 -0.86 -11.53 8.33
CA TYR A 186 -1.23 -10.94 9.62
C TYR A 186 -0.05 -10.43 10.45
N ALA A 187 1.16 -10.91 10.19
CA ALA A 187 2.38 -10.47 10.88
C ALA A 187 2.89 -9.09 10.42
N TYR A 188 2.35 -8.56 9.31
CA TYR A 188 2.76 -7.28 8.75
C TYR A 188 1.73 -6.21 9.10
N GLU A 189 1.98 -5.40 10.13
CA GLU A 189 1.02 -4.40 10.61
C GLU A 189 0.86 -3.23 9.63
N GLY A 190 1.98 -2.65 9.19
CA GLY A 190 1.98 -1.49 8.29
C GLY A 190 1.48 -0.21 8.93
N GLU A 191 1.41 0.84 8.12
CA GLU A 191 0.82 2.12 8.47
C GLU A 191 -0.66 2.15 8.10
N TYR A 192 -1.50 2.67 8.98
CA TYR A 192 -2.92 2.91 8.72
C TYR A 192 -3.19 4.40 8.58
N ASN A 193 -3.83 4.79 7.48
CA ASN A 193 -4.29 6.15 7.25
C ASN A 193 -5.81 6.17 7.13
N ARG A 194 -6.46 7.04 7.92
CA ARG A 194 -7.92 7.21 7.91
C ARG A 194 -8.26 8.56 7.30
N HIS A 195 -9.12 8.53 6.29
CA HIS A 195 -9.71 9.73 5.69
C HIS A 195 -11.19 9.75 6.01
N SER A 196 -11.62 10.78 6.76
CA SER A 196 -13.01 10.95 7.16
C SER A 196 -13.67 12.07 6.36
N LYS A 197 -14.92 11.86 5.94
CA LYS A 197 -15.72 12.84 5.21
C LYS A 197 -17.12 12.92 5.79
N SER A 198 -17.56 14.12 6.15
CA SER A 198 -18.96 14.37 6.50
C SER A 198 -19.81 14.51 5.23
N ILE A 199 -20.97 13.85 5.23
CA ILE A 199 -21.96 13.88 4.15
C ILE A 199 -23.27 14.42 4.72
N ASN A 200 -23.81 15.48 4.12
CA ASN A 200 -25.14 15.98 4.44
C ASN A 200 -26.21 15.20 3.66
N SER A 201 -27.27 14.79 4.36
CA SER A 201 -28.41 14.06 3.82
C SER A 201 -29.70 14.62 4.42
N PRO A 202 -30.20 15.75 3.90
CA PRO A 202 -31.36 16.41 4.48
C PRO A 202 -32.64 15.58 4.31
N ILE A 203 -33.47 15.55 5.35
CA ILE A 203 -34.86 15.10 5.25
C ILE A 203 -35.71 16.30 4.85
N LYS A 204 -36.50 16.14 3.78
CA LYS A 204 -37.48 17.14 3.35
C LYS A 204 -38.87 16.62 3.66
N ILE A 205 -39.64 17.40 4.41
CA ILE A 205 -41.03 17.09 4.73
C ILE A 205 -41.96 18.21 4.29
N THR A 206 -43.07 17.85 3.66
CA THR A 206 -44.14 18.80 3.33
C THR A 206 -44.92 19.12 4.59
N THR A 207 -45.05 20.40 4.90
CA THR A 207 -45.89 20.92 5.98
C THR A 207 -47.10 21.65 5.38
N PRO A 208 -48.16 21.95 6.15
CA PRO A 208 -49.36 22.58 5.61
C PRO A 208 -49.13 23.89 4.84
N ASN A 209 -48.06 24.64 5.16
CA ASN A 209 -47.83 25.98 4.60
C ASN A 209 -46.50 26.13 3.84
N ASN A 210 -45.58 25.15 3.90
CA ASN A 210 -44.29 25.18 3.19
C ASN A 210 -43.60 23.79 3.20
N TYR A 211 -42.36 23.70 2.72
CA TYR A 211 -41.46 22.60 3.04
C TYR A 211 -40.62 22.94 4.29
N HIS A 212 -40.31 21.93 5.08
CA HIS A 212 -39.35 22.01 6.18
C HIS A 212 -38.21 21.03 5.90
N GLU A 213 -36.97 21.49 6.07
CA GLU A 213 -35.76 20.71 5.80
C GLU A 213 -34.97 20.51 7.10
N ILE A 214 -34.71 19.26 7.44
CA ILE A 214 -33.94 18.86 8.62
C ILE A 214 -32.62 18.29 8.13
N ASN A 215 -31.53 19.00 8.42
CA ASN A 215 -30.20 18.60 8.02
C ASN A 215 -29.69 17.46 8.91
N ILE A 216 -29.53 16.28 8.33
CA ILE A 216 -28.90 15.14 8.98
C ILE A 216 -27.57 14.90 8.29
N SER A 217 -26.48 14.97 9.05
CA SER A 217 -25.15 14.62 8.57
C SER A 217 -24.66 13.32 9.20
N PHE A 218 -23.82 12.62 8.45
CA PHE A 218 -23.10 11.43 8.89
C PHE A 218 -21.67 11.43 8.35
N THR A 219 -20.76 10.78 9.07
CA THR A 219 -19.35 10.65 8.71
C THR A 219 -19.12 9.31 8.05
N VAL A 220 -18.41 9.30 6.93
CA VAL A 220 -17.86 8.09 6.31
C VAL A 220 -16.35 8.09 6.40
N ASN A 221 -15.76 6.91 6.48
CA ASN A 221 -14.33 6.69 6.57
C ASN A 221 -13.85 5.83 5.41
N LEU A 222 -12.74 6.24 4.81
CA LEU A 222 -11.86 5.41 3.99
C LEU A 222 -10.63 5.09 4.85
N LEU A 223 -10.38 3.81 5.06
CA LEU A 223 -9.19 3.30 5.73
C LEU A 223 -8.24 2.71 4.70
N GLU A 224 -7.01 3.19 4.73
CA GLU A 224 -5.91 2.71 3.91
C GLU A 224 -4.89 2.03 4.82
N ASN A 225 -4.33 0.92 4.36
CA ASN A 225 -3.23 0.26 5.03
C ASN A 225 -2.11 -0.05 4.05
N THR A 226 -0.92 0.45 4.37
CA THR A 226 0.29 0.25 3.58
C THR A 226 1.27 -0.58 4.37
N PHE A 227 1.72 -1.71 3.82
CA PHE A 227 2.74 -2.54 4.45
C PHE A 227 3.63 -3.21 3.42
N GLU A 228 4.82 -3.60 3.87
CA GLU A 228 5.81 -4.24 3.01
C GLU A 228 6.11 -5.66 3.46
N THR A 229 6.37 -6.51 2.48
CA THR A 229 6.94 -7.84 2.62
C THR A 229 8.33 -7.84 1.98
N GLU A 230 8.97 -9.01 1.84
CA GLU A 230 10.29 -9.13 1.22
C GLU A 230 10.28 -8.65 -0.24
N ASP A 231 9.24 -8.98 -1.01
CA ASP A 231 9.17 -8.73 -2.45
C ASP A 231 8.07 -7.75 -2.89
N LYS A 232 7.13 -7.41 -2.00
CA LYS A 232 5.95 -6.60 -2.33
C LYS A 232 5.70 -5.46 -1.34
N ILE A 233 5.14 -4.37 -1.87
CA ILE A 233 4.46 -3.31 -1.13
C ILE A 233 2.96 -3.48 -1.37
N TYR A 234 2.18 -3.61 -0.31
CA TYR A 234 0.74 -3.74 -0.35
C TYR A 234 0.09 -2.41 0.00
N TYR A 235 -0.90 -2.01 -0.80
CA TYR A 235 -1.81 -0.91 -0.52
C TYR A 235 -3.24 -1.47 -0.46
N ILE A 236 -3.81 -1.53 0.73
CA ILE A 236 -5.16 -2.08 0.94
C ILE A 236 -6.10 -0.97 1.37
N THR A 237 -7.26 -0.88 0.75
CA THR A 237 -8.28 0.11 1.09
C THR A 237 -9.62 -0.55 1.43
N CYS A 238 -10.34 0.03 2.38
CA CYS A 238 -11.71 -0.36 2.74
C CYS A 238 -12.46 0.87 3.26
N GLN A 239 -13.75 0.98 2.96
CA GLN A 239 -14.57 2.13 3.36
C GLN A 239 -15.90 1.69 3.96
N ASP A 240 -16.60 2.58 4.65
CA ASP A 240 -17.85 2.28 5.37
C ASP A 240 -19.10 2.95 4.77
N ILE A 241 -19.04 3.41 3.52
CA ILE A 241 -20.07 4.25 2.90
C ILE A 241 -21.41 3.51 2.76
N GLN A 242 -21.45 2.39 2.04
CA GLN A 242 -22.68 1.65 1.77
C GLN A 242 -23.41 1.15 3.03
N PRO A 243 -22.76 0.53 4.02
CA PRO A 243 -23.46 0.09 5.22
C PRO A 243 -24.01 1.28 6.03
N LYS A 244 -23.28 2.40 6.14
CA LYS A 244 -23.79 3.61 6.79
C LYS A 244 -24.95 4.26 6.05
N GLN A 245 -24.92 4.27 4.71
CA GLN A 245 -26.06 4.72 3.91
C GLN A 245 -27.32 3.89 4.13
N THR A 246 -27.16 2.59 4.38
CA THR A 246 -28.29 1.70 4.69
C THR A 246 -28.89 2.04 6.06
N ILE A 247 -28.06 2.18 7.08
CA ILE A 247 -28.47 2.59 8.44
C ILE A 247 -29.15 3.96 8.42
N LEU A 248 -28.61 4.90 7.64
CA LEU A 248 -29.19 6.23 7.47
C LEU A 248 -30.58 6.19 6.85
N LYS A 249 -30.81 5.33 5.84
CA LYS A 249 -32.12 5.18 5.20
C LYS A 249 -33.18 4.68 6.19
N ASP A 250 -32.80 3.71 7.04
CA ASP A 250 -33.71 3.19 8.07
C ASP A 250 -34.01 4.27 9.11
N TYR A 251 -32.99 4.99 9.58
CA TYR A 251 -33.16 6.14 10.48
C TYR A 251 -34.07 7.22 9.87
N HIS A 252 -33.88 7.56 8.59
CA HIS A 252 -34.74 8.54 7.89
C HIS A 252 -36.20 8.10 7.86
N LYS A 253 -36.46 6.82 7.60
CA LYS A 253 -37.82 6.27 7.57
C LYS A 253 -38.50 6.40 8.93
N ASP A 254 -37.80 6.05 10.01
CA ASP A 254 -38.33 6.14 11.37
C ASP A 254 -38.56 7.60 11.77
N TYR A 255 -37.62 8.47 11.42
CA TYR A 255 -37.70 9.90 11.72
C TYR A 255 -38.85 10.58 10.97
N ILE A 256 -39.05 10.27 9.68
CA ILE A 256 -40.21 10.74 8.90
C ILE A 256 -41.52 10.23 9.49
N THR A 257 -41.56 8.98 9.95
CA THR A 257 -42.74 8.41 10.62
C THR A 257 -43.06 9.19 11.89
N TRP A 258 -42.06 9.51 12.70
CA TRP A 258 -42.21 10.37 13.87
C TRP A 258 -42.71 11.77 13.50
N LEU A 259 -42.11 12.45 12.52
CA LEU A 259 -42.58 13.77 12.08
C LEU A 259 -44.05 13.75 11.62
N ASN A 260 -44.46 12.68 10.94
CA ASN A 260 -45.84 12.49 10.49
C ASN A 260 -46.81 12.20 11.63
N GLN A 261 -46.36 11.64 12.76
CA GLN A 261 -47.21 11.38 13.92
C GLN A 261 -47.41 12.61 14.82
N CYS A 262 -46.47 13.57 14.82
CA CYS A 262 -46.52 14.72 15.73
C CYS A 262 -47.89 15.43 15.74
N TYR A 263 -48.42 15.71 16.93
CA TYR A 263 -49.68 16.44 17.10
C TYR A 263 -49.64 17.83 16.45
N ILE A 264 -48.53 18.55 16.64
CA ILE A 264 -48.32 19.89 16.08
C ILE A 264 -47.31 19.77 14.95
N LYS A 265 -47.67 20.32 13.78
CA LYS A 265 -46.77 20.39 12.61
C LYS A 265 -46.06 21.73 12.54
N ASN A 266 -44.81 21.70 12.10
CA ASN A 266 -44.04 22.90 11.82
C ASN A 266 -44.77 23.80 10.80
N GLY A 267 -44.80 25.11 11.07
CA GLY A 267 -45.39 26.14 10.22
C GLY A 267 -46.92 26.19 10.22
N ALA A 268 -47.60 25.24 10.88
CA ALA A 268 -49.05 25.15 10.89
C ALA A 268 -49.70 26.06 11.95
N TYR A 269 -50.94 26.45 11.68
CA TYR A 269 -51.76 27.27 12.56
C TYR A 269 -52.72 26.39 13.34
N TYR A 270 -52.69 26.50 14.67
CA TYR A 270 -53.63 25.79 15.53
C TYR A 270 -54.31 26.74 16.52
N THR A 271 -55.60 26.50 16.74
CA THR A 271 -56.33 27.10 17.85
C THR A 271 -56.01 26.36 19.14
N GLY A 272 -56.19 27.02 20.28
CA GLY A 272 -56.07 26.38 21.58
C GLY A 272 -56.93 25.13 21.70
N GLY A 273 -58.17 25.19 21.18
CA GLY A 273 -59.11 24.06 21.19
C GLY A 273 -58.58 22.84 20.46
N GLN A 274 -57.99 23.05 19.27
CA GLN A 274 -57.38 21.97 18.48
C GLN A 274 -56.22 21.30 19.23
N VAL A 275 -55.29 22.09 19.78
CA VAL A 275 -54.14 21.56 20.53
C VAL A 275 -54.59 20.74 21.73
N ARG A 276 -55.59 21.21 22.48
CA ARG A 276 -56.14 20.51 23.65
C ARG A 276 -56.85 19.21 23.27
N LYS A 277 -57.57 19.19 22.15
CA LYS A 277 -58.21 17.97 21.64
C LYS A 277 -57.19 16.90 21.23
N MET A 278 -56.04 17.33 20.69
CA MET A 278 -54.97 16.43 20.27
C MET A 278 -54.17 15.86 21.46
N ILE A 279 -53.79 16.71 22.44
CA ILE A 279 -52.85 16.34 23.52
C ILE A 279 -53.56 15.85 24.80
N GLY A 280 -54.76 16.38 25.09
CA GLY A 280 -55.63 15.96 26.20
C GLY A 280 -55.46 16.76 27.50
N ARG A 281 -56.05 16.23 28.59
CA ARG A 281 -56.16 16.89 29.91
C ARG A 281 -55.15 16.38 30.93
N SER A 282 -53.88 16.32 30.54
CA SER A 282 -52.80 15.89 31.43
C SER A 282 -51.53 16.68 31.13
N SER A 283 -50.87 17.18 32.17
CA SER A 283 -49.56 17.81 32.03
C SER A 283 -48.52 16.77 31.60
N LYS A 284 -47.68 17.11 30.62
CA LYS A 284 -46.69 16.19 30.06
C LYS A 284 -45.58 16.94 29.32
N THR A 285 -44.47 16.25 29.11
CA THR A 285 -43.39 16.72 28.26
C THR A 285 -43.74 16.47 26.79
N LEU A 286 -43.49 17.47 25.96
CA LEU A 286 -43.47 17.38 24.51
C LEU A 286 -42.03 17.46 24.02
N TYR A 287 -41.75 16.87 22.87
CA TYR A 287 -40.44 16.86 22.23
C TYR A 287 -40.53 17.50 20.86
N ASP A 288 -39.53 18.32 20.53
CA ASP A 288 -39.35 18.86 19.19
C ASP A 288 -38.47 17.98 18.29
N GLU A 289 -38.37 18.33 17.02
CA GLU A 289 -37.55 17.64 16.02
C GLU A 289 -36.07 17.54 16.40
N ASN A 290 -35.56 18.46 17.22
CA ASN A 290 -34.18 18.48 17.69
C ASN A 290 -33.99 17.69 19.00
N GLY A 291 -35.07 17.12 19.56
CA GLY A 291 -35.07 16.44 20.85
C GLY A 291 -35.12 17.38 22.07
N ASN A 292 -35.35 18.69 21.86
CA ASN A 292 -35.59 19.61 22.96
C ASN A 292 -36.96 19.33 23.59
N THR A 293 -37.06 19.61 24.88
CA THR A 293 -38.27 19.39 25.65
C THR A 293 -39.07 20.67 25.84
N HIS A 294 -40.39 20.58 25.69
CA HIS A 294 -41.35 21.62 25.98
C HIS A 294 -42.36 21.12 27.03
N PHE A 295 -42.78 21.95 27.97
CA PHE A 295 -43.72 21.50 29.01
C PHE A 295 -45.15 21.92 28.69
N TYR A 296 -46.00 20.93 28.41
CA TYR A 296 -47.44 21.10 28.31
C TYR A 296 -48.05 21.01 29.71
N LYS A 297 -48.60 22.12 30.20
CA LYS A 297 -49.22 22.21 31.52
C LYS A 297 -50.73 22.31 31.39
N TYR A 298 -51.44 21.44 32.09
CA TYR A 298 -52.87 21.52 32.33
C TYR A 298 -53.10 21.87 33.81
N THR A 299 -53.90 22.91 34.06
CA THR A 299 -54.34 23.30 35.39
C THR A 299 -55.85 23.14 35.46
N PRO A 300 -56.39 22.18 36.23
CA PRO A 300 -57.82 22.08 36.44
C PRO A 300 -58.30 23.24 37.31
N GLY A 301 -59.42 23.86 36.95
CA GLY A 301 -60.03 24.91 37.75
C GLY A 301 -61.45 24.55 38.18
N SER A 302 -61.95 25.21 39.23
CA SER A 302 -63.32 25.00 39.73
C SER A 302 -64.39 25.42 38.72
N TRP A 303 -64.05 26.33 37.82
CA TRP A 303 -64.94 26.87 36.79
C TRP A 303 -64.29 26.94 35.43
N VAL A 304 -62.96 27.10 35.33
CA VAL A 304 -62.26 27.24 34.06
C VAL A 304 -60.94 26.49 34.15
N ASP A 305 -60.69 25.57 33.23
CA ASP A 305 -59.42 24.91 33.08
C ASP A 305 -58.49 25.75 32.20
N GLU A 306 -57.19 25.65 32.47
CA GLU A 306 -56.15 26.42 31.78
C GLU A 306 -55.08 25.50 31.19
N TRP A 307 -54.57 25.87 30.01
CA TRP A 307 -53.50 25.15 29.34
C TRP A 307 -52.36 26.06 28.94
N TYR A 308 -51.14 25.56 29.05
CA TYR A 308 -49.92 26.27 28.71
C TYR A 308 -48.93 25.37 27.97
N ILE A 309 -48.13 25.97 27.08
CA ILE A 309 -46.88 25.39 26.57
C ILE A 309 -45.76 26.35 26.95
N ASP A 310 -44.76 25.86 27.67
CA ASP A 310 -43.63 26.65 28.18
C ASP A 310 -44.07 27.92 28.93
N GLY A 311 -45.10 27.78 29.76
CA GLY A 311 -45.67 28.88 30.55
C GLY A 311 -46.50 29.88 29.74
N LYS A 312 -46.60 29.74 28.42
CA LYS A 312 -47.47 30.58 27.56
C LYS A 312 -48.86 29.97 27.46
N SER A 313 -49.88 30.73 27.83
CA SER A 313 -51.28 30.28 27.75
C SER A 313 -51.65 29.95 26.31
N ILE A 314 -52.24 28.78 26.10
CA ILE A 314 -52.78 28.34 24.81
C ILE A 314 -54.32 28.32 24.82
N GLY A 315 -54.98 28.72 25.92
CA GLY A 315 -56.43 28.91 25.98
C GLY A 315 -57.10 28.32 27.23
N TYR A 316 -58.40 28.63 27.41
CA TYR A 316 -59.22 28.31 28.58
C TYR A 316 -60.44 27.45 28.22
N SER A 317 -60.99 26.65 29.14
CA SER A 317 -62.08 25.69 28.81
C SER A 317 -63.38 26.35 28.32
N PHE A 318 -63.61 27.62 28.67
CA PHE A 318 -64.80 28.39 28.29
C PHE A 318 -64.55 29.40 27.16
N SER A 319 -63.32 29.58 26.71
CA SER A 319 -62.98 30.50 25.62
C SER A 319 -62.86 29.74 24.29
N ASN A 320 -63.81 29.98 23.39
CA ASN A 320 -63.69 29.68 21.96
C ASN A 320 -62.97 30.81 21.19
N GLU A 321 -62.29 31.73 21.89
CA GLU A 321 -61.55 32.82 21.24
C GLU A 321 -60.24 32.27 20.67
N GLU A 322 -60.40 31.77 19.45
CA GLU A 322 -59.45 31.02 18.65
C GLU A 322 -58.54 31.94 17.84
N THR A 323 -57.68 32.73 18.51
CA THR A 323 -56.52 33.24 17.77
C THR A 323 -55.64 32.06 17.40
N GLN A 324 -55.65 31.72 16.12
CA GLN A 324 -54.73 30.74 15.56
C GLN A 324 -53.30 31.18 15.85
N LYS A 325 -52.53 30.31 16.51
CA LYS A 325 -51.10 30.53 16.72
C LYS A 325 -50.34 29.68 15.72
N GLN A 326 -49.34 30.29 15.07
CA GLN A 326 -48.39 29.55 14.28
C GLN A 326 -47.41 28.84 15.21
N TYR A 327 -47.13 27.57 14.93
CA TYR A 327 -46.11 26.80 15.63
C TYR A 327 -44.91 26.59 14.70
N HIS A 328 -43.71 26.78 15.21
CA HIS A 328 -42.47 26.72 14.42
C HIS A 328 -41.66 25.44 14.64
N ASN A 329 -42.17 24.52 15.44
CA ASN A 329 -41.58 23.22 15.73
C ASN A 329 -42.62 22.13 15.47
N PHE A 330 -42.15 20.92 15.18
CA PHE A 330 -42.96 19.72 15.38
C PHE A 330 -43.07 19.46 16.88
N LEU A 331 -44.23 19.03 17.39
CA LEU A 331 -44.34 18.65 18.80
C LEU A 331 -45.12 17.35 18.95
N ASP A 332 -44.52 16.41 19.66
CA ASP A 332 -45.12 15.12 20.03
C ASP A 332 -44.83 14.76 21.49
N THR A 333 -45.59 13.82 22.05
CA THR A 333 -45.36 13.31 23.41
C THR A 333 -44.26 12.24 23.48
N SER A 334 -43.85 11.69 22.34
CA SER A 334 -42.70 10.80 22.20
C SER A 334 -41.48 11.58 21.68
N SER A 335 -40.28 11.23 22.16
CA SER A 335 -39.04 11.81 21.63
C SER A 335 -38.79 11.36 20.18
N PRO A 336 -38.14 12.19 19.35
CA PRO A 336 -37.72 11.74 18.02
C PRO A 336 -36.76 10.54 18.11
N PRO A 337 -36.69 9.70 17.07
CA PRO A 337 -35.70 8.62 16.99
C PRO A 337 -34.29 9.17 17.20
N LYS A 338 -33.47 8.44 17.97
CA LYS A 338 -32.07 8.82 18.16
C LYS A 338 -31.26 8.44 16.93
N LYS A 339 -30.41 9.36 16.46
CA LYS A 339 -29.45 9.05 15.40
C LYS A 339 -28.50 7.94 15.88
N PRO A 340 -28.31 6.86 15.11
CA PRO A 340 -27.36 5.81 15.48
C PRO A 340 -25.92 6.34 15.59
N ASP A 341 -25.25 6.07 16.70
CA ASP A 341 -23.87 6.53 16.97
C ASP A 341 -22.86 6.12 15.88
N ILE A 342 -23.10 4.99 15.22
CA ILE A 342 -22.26 4.50 14.13
C ILE A 342 -22.23 5.45 12.92
N LEU A 343 -23.22 6.32 12.76
CA LEU A 343 -23.23 7.33 11.71
C LEU A 343 -22.27 8.49 11.98
N ASP A 344 -21.78 8.66 13.21
CA ASP A 344 -20.86 9.74 13.59
C ASP A 344 -19.38 9.31 13.65
N ASN A 345 -19.12 8.01 13.78
CA ASN A 345 -17.80 7.44 14.08
C ASN A 345 -16.96 7.06 12.86
#